data_AF-A0A6L8GAL6-F1
#
_entry.id   AF-A0A6L8GAL6-F1
#
_cell.length_a   1.000
_cell.length_b   1.000
_cell.length_c   1.000
_cell.angle_alpha   90.00
_cell.angle_beta   90.00
_cell.angle_gamma   90.00
#
_symmetry.space_group_name_H-M   'P 1'
#
loop_
_entity.id
_entity.type
_entity.pdbx_description
1 polymer ?
#
loop_
_entity_poly.entity_id
_entity_poly.type
_entity_poly.pdbx_seq_one_letter_code
_entity_poly.pdbx_strand_id
1 'polypeptide(L)'
;MIDALAAAKSAAFFTIRKNLTKGAVEVLFASLRKRHGATSNNIFRHIRENHGDTRWSAVCFKYERTPTFLGPVSPVKEKLCGFLMLVEYQGHAALFSSRLGVPA
;
A
#
# COMPACT_ATOMS: atom_id res chain seq x y z
N MET A 1 -16.81 -1.27 -15.83
CA MET A 1 -15.91 -0.10 -15.81
C MET A 1 -16.64 0.98 -15.02
N ILE A 2 -15.97 1.72 -14.13
CA ILE A 2 -16.62 2.86 -13.45
C ILE A 2 -16.09 4.11 -14.12
N ASP A 3 -16.88 4.68 -15.02
CA ASP A 3 -16.41 5.74 -15.93
C ASP A 3 -16.43 7.13 -15.28
N ALA A 4 -17.17 7.29 -14.19
CA ALA A 4 -17.32 8.54 -13.44
C ALA A 4 -17.02 8.35 -11.95
N LEU A 5 -15.87 7.76 -11.61
CA LEU A 5 -15.45 7.62 -10.21
C LEU A 5 -14.85 8.94 -9.69
N ALA A 6 -15.66 9.73 -8.98
CA ALA A 6 -15.16 10.84 -8.17
C ALA A 6 -14.82 10.35 -6.76
N ALA A 7 -13.58 9.90 -6.54
CA ALA A 7 -13.10 9.50 -5.23
C ALA A 7 -11.95 10.42 -4.79
N ALA A 8 -12.17 11.21 -3.74
CA ALA A 8 -11.11 11.98 -3.12
C ALA A 8 -10.05 11.02 -2.54
N LYS A 9 -8.79 11.23 -2.93
CA LYS A 9 -7.63 10.48 -2.43
C LYS A 9 -6.58 11.46 -1.97
N SER A 10 -6.07 11.27 -0.76
CA SER A 10 -4.88 11.96 -0.29
C SER A 10 -3.63 11.15 -0.66
N ALA A 11 -2.51 11.86 -0.76
CA ALA A 11 -1.18 11.29 -0.90
C ALA A 11 -0.22 12.00 0.05
N ALA A 12 0.75 11.26 0.57
CA ALA A 12 1.92 11.85 1.21
C ALA A 12 3.00 12.08 0.15
N PHE A 13 3.66 13.24 0.21
CA PHE A 13 4.70 13.64 -0.76
C PHE A 13 6.06 13.71 -0.09
N PHE A 14 7.08 13.25 -0.80
CA PHE A 14 8.46 13.16 -0.30
C PHE A 14 9.45 13.59 -1.40
N THR A 15 10.56 14.17 -0.98
CA THR A 15 11.75 14.34 -1.84
C THR A 15 12.64 13.11 -1.73
N ILE A 16 13.05 12.54 -2.86
CA ILE A 16 13.92 11.37 -2.91
C ILE A 16 15.36 11.82 -2.69
N ARG A 17 15.90 11.53 -1.51
CA ARG A 17 17.34 11.76 -1.21
C ARG A 17 18.24 10.66 -1.76
N LYS A 18 17.71 9.45 -1.87
CA LYS A 18 18.41 8.27 -2.41
C LYS A 18 17.42 7.46 -3.24
N ASN A 19 17.85 7.05 -4.43
CA ASN A 19 17.02 6.24 -5.31
C ASN A 19 16.51 5.01 -4.60
N LEU A 20 15.19 4.79 -4.68
CA LEU A 20 14.59 3.57 -4.16
C LEU A 20 15.10 2.38 -4.99
N THR A 21 15.46 1.29 -4.33
CA THR A 21 15.91 0.07 -5.00
C THR A 21 14.77 -0.93 -5.08
N LYS A 22 14.87 -1.89 -6.01
CA LYS A 22 13.91 -3.01 -6.11
C LYS A 22 13.81 -3.75 -4.77
N GLY A 23 14.97 -4.07 -4.17
CA GLY A 23 15.03 -4.73 -2.87
C GLY A 23 14.37 -3.94 -1.74
N ALA A 24 14.51 -2.61 -1.73
CA ALA A 24 13.84 -1.77 -0.73
C ALA A 24 12.31 -1.85 -0.84
N VAL A 25 11.75 -1.83 -2.06
CA VAL A 25 10.31 -2.01 -2.29
C VAL A 25 9.86 -3.42 -1.84
N GLU A 26 10.64 -4.45 -2.17
CA GLU A 26 10.31 -5.83 -1.80
C GLU A 26 10.25 -6.02 -0.28
N VAL A 27 11.26 -5.50 0.43
CA VAL A 27 11.32 -5.54 1.90
C VAL A 27 10.15 -4.75 2.50
N LEU A 28 9.82 -3.58 1.96
CA LEU A 28 8.65 -2.81 2.41
C LEU A 28 7.36 -3.62 2.27
N PHE A 29 7.11 -4.21 1.10
CA PHE A 29 5.88 -4.97 0.84
C PHE A 29 5.78 -6.23 1.71
N ALA A 30 6.89 -6.95 1.88
CA ALA A 30 6.95 -8.10 2.79
C ALA A 30 6.66 -7.69 4.24
N SER A 31 7.23 -6.57 4.70
CA SER A 31 7.03 -6.05 6.05
C SER A 31 5.57 -5.64 6.29
N LEU A 32 4.93 -4.98 5.32
CA LEU A 32 3.51 -4.63 5.39
C LEU A 32 2.63 -5.88 5.51
N ARG A 33 2.85 -6.88 4.67
CA ARG A 33 2.10 -8.15 4.74
C ARG A 33 2.26 -8.83 6.09
N LYS A 34 3.49 -8.92 6.60
CA LYS A 34 3.79 -9.52 7.91
C LYS A 34 3.09 -8.76 9.04
N ARG A 35 3.21 -7.43 9.06
CA ARG A 35 2.59 -6.56 10.08
C ARG A 35 1.08 -6.73 10.15
N HIS A 36 0.42 -6.83 9.00
CA HIS A 36 -1.03 -6.94 8.92
C HIS A 36 -1.55 -8.38 9.00
N GLY A 37 -0.67 -9.37 9.20
CA GLY A 37 -1.07 -10.78 9.28
C GLY A 37 -1.74 -11.27 7.99
N ALA A 38 -1.27 -10.82 6.83
CA ALA A 38 -1.87 -11.16 5.55
C ALA A 38 -1.70 -12.65 5.24
N THR A 39 -2.77 -13.42 5.42
CA THR A 39 -2.82 -14.87 5.13
C THR A 39 -3.16 -15.17 3.67
N SER A 40 -3.78 -14.20 2.97
CA SER A 40 -4.16 -14.36 1.57
C SER A 40 -3.05 -13.91 0.60
N ASN A 41 -3.06 -14.48 -0.61
CA ASN A 41 -2.22 -14.01 -1.70
C ASN A 41 -2.48 -12.53 -2.01
N ASN A 42 -1.50 -11.88 -2.66
CA ASN A 42 -1.73 -10.53 -3.17
C ASN A 42 -2.83 -10.56 -4.23
N ILE A 43 -3.72 -9.56 -4.20
CA ILE A 43 -4.64 -9.30 -5.31
C ILE A 43 -3.83 -8.78 -6.50
N PHE A 44 -2.90 -7.87 -6.23
CA PHE A 44 -1.88 -7.44 -7.18
C PHE A 44 -0.58 -7.09 -6.45
N ARG A 45 0.53 -7.20 -7.17
CA ARG A 45 1.85 -6.78 -6.72
C ARG A 45 2.69 -6.38 -7.93
N HIS A 46 3.10 -5.12 -7.94
CA HIS A 46 3.91 -4.49 -8.99
C HIS A 46 5.11 -3.82 -8.35
N ILE A 47 6.30 -4.03 -8.91
CA ILE A 47 7.54 -3.53 -8.33
C ILE A 47 8.33 -2.80 -9.38
N ARG A 48 8.49 -1.49 -9.16
CA ARG A 48 9.31 -0.59 -9.98
C ARG A 48 8.96 -0.66 -11.46
N GLU A 49 7.67 -0.80 -11.76
CA GLU A 49 7.16 -0.71 -13.12
C GLU A 49 7.38 0.70 -13.66
N ASN A 50 7.66 0.82 -14.97
CA ASN A 50 7.78 2.12 -15.61
C ASN A 50 6.49 2.47 -16.35
N HIS A 51 6.14 3.75 -16.37
CA HIS A 51 5.07 4.30 -17.20
C HIS A 51 5.46 5.70 -17.66
N GLY A 52 5.94 5.81 -18.90
CA GLY A 52 6.64 7.01 -19.37
C GLY A 52 7.84 7.32 -18.48
N ASP A 53 7.93 8.56 -18.02
CA ASP A 53 8.98 9.06 -17.13
C ASP A 53 8.72 8.78 -15.64
N THR A 54 7.62 8.11 -15.33
CA THR A 54 7.27 7.74 -13.96
C THR A 54 7.69 6.30 -13.68
N ARG A 55 8.07 6.05 -12.42
CA ARG A 55 8.24 4.70 -11.91
C ARG A 55 7.29 4.48 -10.77
N TRP A 56 6.65 3.33 -10.72
CA TRP A 56 5.66 3.06 -9.67
C TRP A 56 5.76 1.64 -9.14
N SER A 57 5.27 1.46 -7.92
CA SER A 57 5.16 0.17 -7.26
C SER A 57 3.84 0.13 -6.51
N ALA A 58 3.16 -1.01 -6.51
CA ALA A 58 1.90 -1.13 -5.80
C ALA A 58 1.70 -2.54 -5.25
N VAL A 59 1.03 -2.63 -4.11
CA VAL A 59 0.62 -3.90 -3.50
C VAL A 59 -0.78 -3.80 -2.94
N CYS A 60 -1.55 -4.87 -3.10
CA CYS A 60 -2.86 -5.01 -2.50
C CYS A 60 -3.07 -6.45 -2.04
N PHE A 61 -3.63 -6.60 -0.84
CA PHE A 61 -3.92 -7.90 -0.25
C PHE A 61 -5.07 -7.79 0.75
N LYS A 62 -5.70 -8.93 1.04
CA LYS A 62 -6.70 -9.04 2.09
C LYS A 62 -6.07 -9.54 3.38
N TYR A 63 -6.57 -9.05 4.51
CA TYR A 63 -6.20 -9.50 5.84
C TYR A 63 -7.40 -9.39 6.78
N GLU A 64 -7.30 -10.04 7.94
CA GLU A 64 -8.35 -10.02 8.95
C GLU A 64 -7.90 -9.22 10.17
N ARG A 65 -8.83 -8.49 10.77
CA ARG A 65 -8.60 -7.75 12.01
C ARG A 65 -9.87 -7.77 12.84
N THR A 66 -9.74 -7.60 14.16
CA THR A 66 -10.89 -7.21 14.98
C THR A 66 -11.35 -5.79 14.56
N PRO A 67 -12.64 -5.56 14.29
CA PRO A 67 -13.16 -4.24 13.95
C PRO A 67 -12.76 -3.19 15.00
N THR A 68 -12.35 -2.00 14.57
CA THR A 68 -11.79 -0.99 15.49
C THR A 68 -12.78 -0.44 16.51
N PHE A 69 -14.08 -0.53 16.22
CA PHE A 69 -15.16 -0.14 17.14
C PHE A 69 -15.54 -1.27 18.11
N LEU A 70 -14.99 -2.47 17.94
CA LEU A 70 -15.13 -3.58 18.89
C LEU A 70 -13.86 -3.68 19.73
N GLY A 71 -14.02 -3.96 21.03
CA GLY A 71 -12.89 -4.17 21.93
C GLY A 71 -11.98 -5.33 21.49
N PRO A 72 -10.71 -5.35 21.92
CA PRO A 72 -9.70 -6.31 21.44
C PRO A 72 -10.01 -7.78 21.73
N VAL A 73 -10.88 -8.04 22.72
CA VAL A 73 -11.33 -9.38 23.13
C VAL A 73 -12.49 -9.94 22.29
N SER A 74 -13.04 -9.15 21.36
CA SER A 74 -14.13 -9.63 20.51
C SER A 74 -13.67 -10.76 19.58
N PRO A 75 -14.41 -11.88 19.51
CA PRO A 75 -14.12 -12.96 18.57
C PRO A 75 -14.41 -12.56 17.11
N VAL A 76 -15.15 -11.47 16.89
CA VAL A 76 -15.53 -11.01 15.56
C VAL A 76 -14.31 -10.51 14.79
N LYS A 77 -14.16 -11.00 13.56
CA LYS A 77 -13.15 -10.55 12.59
C LYS A 77 -13.84 -9.91 11.40
N GLU A 78 -13.31 -8.77 10.96
CA GLU A 78 -13.62 -8.20 9.66
C GLU A 78 -12.52 -8.54 8.65
N LYS A 79 -12.93 -8.72 7.40
CA LYS A 79 -12.00 -8.88 6.28
C LYS A 79 -11.80 -7.54 5.60
N LEU A 80 -10.55 -7.08 5.60
CA LEU A 80 -10.16 -5.79 5.04
C LEU A 80 -9.36 -6.00 3.76
N CYS A 81 -9.48 -5.04 2.84
CA CYS A 81 -8.61 -4.91 1.68
C CYS A 81 -7.70 -3.70 1.89
N GLY A 82 -6.40 -3.96 2.00
CA GLY A 82 -5.39 -2.91 2.10
C GLY A 82 -4.70 -2.70 0.76
N PHE A 83 -4.34 -1.46 0.44
CA PHE A 83 -3.46 -1.17 -0.68
C PHE A 83 -2.45 -0.08 -0.34
N LEU A 84 -1.33 -0.13 -1.06
CA LEU A 84 -0.32 0.92 -1.09
C LEU A 84 0.20 1.06 -2.52
N MET A 85 0.36 2.30 -2.96
CA MET A 85 0.96 2.65 -4.25
C MET A 85 1.99 3.76 -4.02
N LEU A 86 3.18 3.56 -4.56
CA LEU A 86 4.27 4.52 -4.60
C LEU A 86 4.47 4.95 -6.05
N VAL A 87 4.56 6.25 -6.29
CA VAL A 87 4.89 6.84 -7.59
C VAL A 87 6.12 7.72 -7.43
N GLU A 88 7.18 7.43 -8.18
CA GLU A 88 8.42 8.18 -8.29
C GLU A 88 8.41 8.99 -9.59
N TYR A 89 8.66 10.29 -9.51
CA TYR A 89 8.77 11.18 -10.67
C TYR A 89 9.70 12.35 -10.35
N GLN A 90 10.69 12.62 -11.21
CA GLN A 90 11.58 13.78 -11.14
C GLN A 90 12.15 14.05 -9.72
N GLY A 91 12.69 13.03 -9.06
CA GLY A 91 13.27 13.16 -7.71
C GLY A 91 12.26 13.31 -6.56
N HIS A 92 10.97 13.10 -6.83
CA HIS A 92 9.89 13.14 -5.85
C HIS A 92 9.17 11.79 -5.78
N ALA A 93 8.55 11.52 -4.64
CA ALA A 93 7.71 10.35 -4.45
C ALA A 93 6.35 10.74 -3.86
N ALA A 94 5.28 10.19 -4.43
CA ALA A 94 3.94 10.25 -3.88
C ALA A 94 3.53 8.86 -3.37
N LEU A 95 3.01 8.81 -2.14
CA LEU A 95 2.53 7.60 -1.50
C LEU A 95 1.02 7.68 -1.30
N PHE A 96 0.31 6.79 -1.98
CA PHE A 96 -1.11 6.56 -1.78
C PHE A 96 -1.29 5.29 -0.96
N SER A 97 -2.11 5.33 0.08
CA SER A 97 -2.43 4.11 0.82
C SER A 97 -3.86 4.14 1.34
N SER A 98 -4.37 2.95 1.62
CA SER A 98 -5.60 2.79 2.39
C SER A 98 -5.42 1.58 3.29
N ARG A 99 -5.63 1.80 4.59
CA ARG A 99 -5.57 0.80 5.67
C ARG A 99 -4.21 0.11 5.85
N LEU A 100 -3.23 0.36 4.98
CA LEU A 100 -1.83 0.00 5.14
C LEU A 100 -1.05 1.24 5.58
N GLY A 101 -0.70 1.29 6.86
CA GLY A 101 0.16 2.34 7.40
C GLY A 101 1.62 2.02 7.12
N VAL A 102 2.33 2.95 6.47
CA VAL A 102 3.80 2.91 6.38
C VAL A 102 4.33 3.50 7.68
N PRO A 103 5.25 2.80 8.40
CA PRO A 103 5.88 3.40 9.57
C PRO A 103 6.67 4.64 9.17
N ALA A 104 6.69 5.65 10.04
CA ALA A 104 7.52 6.83 9.89
C ALA A 104 9.01 6.48 10.00
#